data_AF-A0A4R7UZS8-F1
#
_entry.id   AF-A0A4R7UZS8-F1
#
_cell.length_a   1.000
_cell.length_b   1.000
_cell.length_c   1.000
_cell.angle_alpha   90.00
_cell.angle_beta   90.00
_cell.angle_gamma   90.00
#
_symmetry.space_group_name_H-M   'P 1'
#
loop_
_entity.id
_entity.type
_entity.pdbx_description
1 polymer ?
#
loop_
_entity_poly.entity_id
_entity_poly.type
_entity_poly.pdbx_seq_one_letter_code
_entity_poly.pdbx_strand_id
1 'polypeptide(L)'
;MISNVNRLSLAVGMVIATLVGQAVAAPAPSENATINLIRLLVEQGILKQDKADALIAQAQNEAAQAKQAAASTAVAAGPVAAPGDVRVQYVPAAVRDQIRDQVKAEVMATAKQENWAAPNSFPEWAARISFDGDIRLRNESRYYSDSNSNEIVDFAKLNNNGPYDVNPNSSTNLPPLLNTREDRTNQFRIRARLGMKAEISPQWTAGIRIGTGSDNNPVSTTQNLGGGFAKKDIWLDQGYLNWKPTDELTLTGGRFANPFMSTDMLYSNDLNFDGVAAIFDHKLNRDWGVFGTVGAFPVDYTNDTASSNGFDKEESDNKWLYGAQIGAKWAINSNNRLKGALAYYRFDDIQGQRSSPCEPWAGAPGCDSDGSRAAFMQKGNSVFLLRDITPNPLNPTTTPQPQFVGLASEFNLLDLNVVWDADLPEDFKLRSQGNYIHNLAYDEGDMRKRSAGQIVNNLDSNGDIESGANAWMVQFTLGSALDLKKQGDWNMFAGYKYIQPDALPDGFNDSSFHLGGTNAKGYFIGGNYGLAKNVYATGRWMSTEAVYGAPFDIDVLQLEINTRF
;
A
#
# COMPACT_ATOMS: atom_id res chain seq x y z
N MET A 1 55.68 30.95 -6.08
CA MET A 1 54.81 30.32 -7.10
C MET A 1 53.53 29.89 -6.38
N ILE A 2 52.42 30.61 -6.59
CA ILE A 2 51.23 30.17 -7.36
C ILE A 2 50.44 29.10 -6.54
N SER A 3 49.40 29.44 -5.77
CA SER A 3 47.96 29.59 -6.16
C SER A 3 47.29 28.21 -6.42
N ASN A 4 46.10 27.77 -5.96
CA ASN A 4 44.91 28.29 -5.24
C ASN A 4 44.21 27.07 -4.54
N VAL A 5 43.71 27.17 -3.29
CA VAL A 5 42.32 27.44 -2.83
C VAL A 5 41.22 26.51 -3.41
N ASN A 6 40.55 25.71 -2.55
CA ASN A 6 39.20 25.99 -2.04
C ASN A 6 38.70 24.94 -1.01
N ARG A 7 38.48 25.37 0.24
CA ARG A 7 37.71 24.67 1.28
C ARG A 7 36.84 25.72 1.95
N LEU A 8 35.53 25.70 1.67
CA LEU A 8 34.56 26.52 2.39
C LEU A 8 33.73 25.62 3.29
N SER A 9 33.76 25.97 4.57
CA SER A 9 33.30 25.19 5.70
C SER A 9 31.84 25.45 6.03
N LEU A 10 31.25 24.43 6.65
CA LEU A 10 30.05 24.48 7.49
C LEU A 10 29.98 25.73 8.38
N ALA A 11 28.78 26.27 8.59
CA ALA A 11 28.06 26.21 9.88
C ALA A 11 26.85 27.16 9.85
N VAL A 12 25.64 26.61 9.87
CA VAL A 12 24.40 27.33 10.14
C VAL A 12 23.88 26.84 11.49
N GLY A 13 23.80 27.76 12.45
CA GLY A 13 23.25 27.51 13.78
C GLY A 13 22.81 28.83 14.43
N MET A 14 21.49 29.00 14.52
CA MET A 14 20.68 29.79 15.48
C MET A 14 21.24 31.10 16.08
N VAL A 15 20.49 32.20 15.90
CA VAL A 15 19.88 32.97 17.01
C VAL A 15 18.58 33.61 16.51
N ILE A 16 17.44 33.22 17.07
CA ILE A 16 16.21 34.03 17.16
C ILE A 16 16.18 34.58 18.58
N ALA A 17 16.24 35.91 18.73
CA ALA A 17 15.71 36.62 19.89
C ALA A 17 15.50 38.12 19.56
N THR A 18 14.22 38.48 19.47
CA THR A 18 13.60 39.75 19.88
C THR A 18 14.19 41.07 19.41
N LEU A 19 13.42 41.83 18.62
CA LEU A 19 13.16 43.26 18.87
C LEU A 19 11.85 43.68 18.20
N VAL A 20 10.89 44.04 19.05
CA VAL A 20 9.66 44.78 18.71
C VAL A 20 10.10 46.21 18.34
N GLY A 21 9.64 46.73 17.20
CA GLY A 21 9.97 48.08 16.74
C GLY A 21 8.89 48.64 15.82
N GLN A 22 8.44 49.85 16.13
CA GLN A 22 7.26 50.53 15.65
C GLN A 22 7.26 50.81 14.14
N ALA A 23 6.07 50.81 13.54
CA ALA A 23 5.83 51.29 12.18
C ALA A 23 6.20 52.79 12.10
N VAL A 24 7.35 53.08 11.48
CA VAL A 24 7.76 54.44 11.10
C VAL A 24 7.40 54.66 9.64
N ALA A 25 6.67 55.74 9.39
CA ALA A 25 6.32 56.21 8.05
C ALA A 25 7.56 56.31 7.16
N ALA A 26 7.47 55.78 5.94
CA ALA A 26 8.50 55.95 4.92
C ALA A 26 8.70 57.44 4.62
N PRO A 27 9.93 57.99 4.72
CA PRO A 27 10.18 59.36 4.31
C PRO A 27 10.08 59.46 2.79
N ALA A 28 9.47 60.55 2.29
CA ALA A 28 9.46 60.88 0.88
C ALA A 28 10.90 60.90 0.33
N PRO A 29 11.16 60.35 -0.87
CA PRO A 29 12.51 60.30 -1.42
C PRO A 29 13.05 61.71 -1.59
N SER A 30 14.26 61.94 -1.10
CA SER A 30 14.90 63.25 -1.17
C SER A 30 15.15 63.66 -2.62
N GLU A 31 14.87 64.93 -2.93
CA GLU A 31 15.00 65.60 -4.25
C GLU A 31 16.38 65.33 -4.91
N ASN A 32 17.41 65.10 -4.10
CA ASN A 32 18.78 64.81 -4.53
C ASN A 32 19.02 63.33 -4.91
N ALA A 33 18.26 62.38 -4.38
CA ALA A 33 18.45 60.96 -4.66
C ALA A 33 18.04 60.60 -6.10
N THR A 34 16.91 61.14 -6.58
CA THR A 34 16.40 60.91 -7.94
C THR A 34 17.31 61.54 -9.00
N ILE A 35 17.80 62.75 -8.74
CA ILE A 35 18.73 63.44 -9.67
C ILE A 35 20.07 62.70 -9.74
N ASN A 36 20.59 62.23 -8.61
CA ASN A 36 21.83 61.44 -8.59
C ASN A 36 21.67 60.09 -9.28
N LEU A 37 20.51 59.44 -9.17
CA LEU A 37 20.22 58.19 -9.89
C LEU A 37 20.19 58.41 -11.41
N ILE A 38 19.55 59.49 -11.88
CA ILE A 38 19.54 59.83 -13.31
C ILE A 38 20.96 60.09 -13.84
N ARG A 39 21.81 60.77 -13.07
CA ARG A 39 23.22 60.99 -13.44
C ARG A 39 24.03 59.70 -13.51
N LEU A 40 23.83 58.78 -12.56
CA LEU A 40 24.43 57.45 -12.57
C LEU A 40 24.03 56.62 -13.80
N LEU A 41 22.77 56.74 -14.25
CA LEU A 41 22.28 56.06 -15.45
C LEU A 41 22.86 56.63 -16.76
N VAL A 42 23.24 57.91 -16.77
CA VAL A 42 23.99 58.51 -17.88
C VAL A 42 25.45 58.05 -17.88
N GLU A 43 26.07 58.00 -16.70
CA GLU A 43 27.45 57.55 -16.53
C GLU A 43 27.63 56.07 -16.93
N GLN A 44 26.62 55.24 -16.66
CA GLN A 44 26.58 53.84 -17.10
C GLN A 44 26.19 53.65 -18.58
N GLY A 45 26.00 54.75 -19.33
CA GLY A 45 25.72 54.73 -20.77
C GLY A 45 24.32 54.23 -21.14
N ILE A 46 23.45 54.02 -20.16
CA ILE A 46 22.07 53.52 -20.35
C ILE A 46 21.16 54.64 -20.87
N LEU A 47 21.41 55.88 -20.46
CA LEU A 47 20.62 57.05 -20.82
C LEU A 47 21.48 58.09 -21.53
N LYS A 48 21.00 58.63 -22.66
CA LYS A 48 21.68 59.73 -23.35
C LYS A 48 21.49 61.05 -22.58
N GLN A 49 22.51 61.89 -22.59
CA GLN A 49 22.57 63.17 -21.85
C GLN A 49 21.36 64.07 -22.13
N ASP A 50 20.92 64.16 -23.39
CA ASP A 50 19.79 64.96 -23.84
C ASP A 50 18.46 64.53 -23.19
N LYS A 51 18.26 63.22 -23.01
CA LYS A 51 17.08 62.69 -22.32
C LYS A 51 17.16 62.81 -20.80
N ALA A 52 18.37 62.75 -20.24
CA ALA A 52 18.59 62.94 -18.81
C ALA A 52 18.27 64.37 -18.38
N ASP A 53 18.71 65.36 -19.16
CA ASP A 53 18.47 66.77 -18.89
C ASP A 53 16.96 67.11 -18.97
N ALA A 54 16.25 66.51 -19.92
CA ALA A 54 14.79 66.64 -20.02
C ALA A 54 14.05 66.07 -18.79
N LEU A 55 14.49 64.92 -18.28
CA LEU A 55 13.89 64.28 -17.10
C LEU A 55 14.20 65.04 -15.81
N ILE A 56 15.41 65.61 -15.68
CA ILE A 56 15.77 66.47 -14.55
C ILE A 56 14.93 67.76 -14.57
N ALA A 57 14.76 68.38 -15.74
CA ALA A 57 13.93 69.57 -15.89
C ALA A 57 12.45 69.28 -15.57
N GLN A 58 11.93 68.13 -15.97
CA GLN A 58 10.58 67.69 -15.63
C GLN A 58 10.42 67.50 -14.12
N ALA A 59 11.34 66.78 -13.48
CA ALA A 59 11.31 66.57 -12.03
C ALA A 59 11.39 67.89 -11.24
N GLN A 60 12.20 68.85 -11.69
CA GLN A 60 12.27 70.18 -11.07
C GLN A 60 10.98 70.99 -11.25
N ASN A 61 10.34 70.91 -12.43
CA ASN A 61 9.07 71.58 -12.69
C ASN A 61 7.91 70.99 -11.87
N GLU A 62 7.84 69.68 -11.73
CA GLU A 62 6.85 69.00 -10.89
C GLU A 62 7.05 69.35 -9.40
N ALA A 63 8.30 69.43 -8.94
CA ALA A 63 8.62 69.86 -7.58
C ALA A 63 8.29 71.35 -7.32
N ALA A 64 8.47 72.22 -8.32
CA ALA A 64 8.08 73.63 -8.24
C ALA A 64 6.54 73.80 -8.19
N GLN A 65 5.80 73.00 -8.97
CA GLN A 65 4.34 72.97 -8.92
C GLN A 65 3.82 72.44 -7.58
N ALA A 66 4.47 71.44 -6.99
CA ALA A 66 4.13 70.95 -5.65
C ALA A 66 4.41 71.99 -4.54
N LYS A 67 5.48 72.79 -4.66
CA LYS A 67 5.79 73.89 -3.72
C LYS A 67 4.80 75.08 -3.87
N GLN A 68 4.29 75.35 -5.08
CA GLN A 68 3.24 76.37 -5.28
C GLN A 68 1.85 75.90 -4.83
N ALA A 69 1.53 74.61 -4.95
CA ALA A 69 0.30 74.04 -4.39
C ALA A 69 0.28 74.05 -2.85
N ALA A 70 1.44 73.89 -2.20
CA ALA A 70 1.57 73.96 -0.74
C ALA A 70 1.50 75.39 -0.16
N ALA A 71 1.73 76.43 -0.97
CA ALA A 71 1.70 77.83 -0.55
C ALA A 71 0.31 78.50 -0.65
N SER A 72 -0.69 77.83 -1.24
CA SER A 72 -2.06 78.37 -1.42
C SER A 72 -3.08 77.91 -0.35
N THR A 73 -2.65 77.12 0.64
CA THR A 73 -3.51 76.64 1.76
C THR A 73 -3.21 77.29 3.12
N ALA A 74 -2.62 78.49 3.13
CA ALA A 74 -2.28 79.22 4.36
C ALA A 74 -2.96 80.59 4.47
N VAL A 75 -4.26 80.71 4.15
CA VAL A 75 -5.10 81.84 4.59
C VAL A 75 -6.55 81.38 4.80
N ALA A 76 -6.92 81.03 6.03
CA ALA A 76 -8.24 81.25 6.63
C ALA A 76 -8.31 80.58 8.02
N ALA A 77 -8.58 81.36 9.06
CA ALA A 77 -8.66 80.92 10.45
C ALA A 77 -10.11 80.59 10.88
N GLY A 78 -10.28 79.40 11.50
CA GLY A 78 -11.30 79.02 12.51
C GLY A 78 -12.79 78.87 12.11
N PRO A 79 -13.65 78.21 12.93
CA PRO A 79 -13.42 77.41 14.14
C PRO A 79 -14.00 75.96 14.13
N VAL A 80 -13.47 75.14 15.05
CA VAL A 80 -13.89 73.84 15.67
C VAL A 80 -15.17 73.12 15.20
N ALA A 81 -15.07 71.83 14.83
CA ALA A 81 -16.17 70.85 14.93
C ALA A 81 -15.70 69.37 15.10
N ALA A 82 -16.58 68.61 15.77
CA ALA A 82 -16.57 67.27 16.39
C ALA A 82 -15.82 66.05 15.77
N PRO A 83 -15.53 64.99 16.58
CA PRO A 83 -14.86 63.77 16.13
C PRO A 83 -15.82 62.80 15.43
N GLY A 84 -15.47 62.33 14.23
CA GLY A 84 -16.25 61.30 13.51
C GLY A 84 -15.98 61.07 12.02
N ASP A 85 -15.23 61.93 11.31
CA ASP A 85 -15.12 61.79 9.84
C ASP A 85 -13.92 60.96 9.37
N VAL A 86 -14.22 59.82 8.73
CA VAL A 86 -13.26 59.00 7.96
C VAL A 86 -13.09 59.63 6.57
N ARG A 87 -11.90 60.14 6.27
CA ARG A 87 -11.55 60.60 4.91
C ARG A 87 -11.19 59.41 4.02
N VAL A 88 -12.10 59.03 3.12
CA VAL A 88 -11.78 58.11 2.01
C VAL A 88 -11.19 58.93 0.86
N GLN A 89 -9.93 58.69 0.54
CA GLN A 89 -9.24 59.34 -0.56
C GLN A 89 -9.79 58.80 -1.90
N TYR A 90 -10.45 59.66 -2.66
CA TYR A 90 -11.07 59.29 -3.94
C TYR A 90 -9.98 59.00 -4.97
N VAL A 91 -9.77 57.73 -5.27
CA VAL A 91 -8.93 57.30 -6.41
C VAL A 91 -9.78 57.42 -7.69
N PRO A 92 -9.40 58.29 -8.65
CA PRO A 92 -10.12 58.44 -9.92
C PRO A 92 -10.22 57.10 -10.65
N ALA A 93 -11.37 56.84 -11.29
CA ALA A 93 -11.66 55.54 -11.93
C ALA A 93 -10.57 55.09 -12.92
N ALA A 94 -10.03 56.02 -13.72
CA ALA A 94 -8.96 55.73 -14.69
C ALA A 94 -7.67 55.18 -14.05
N VAL A 95 -7.32 55.63 -12.83
CA VAL A 95 -6.14 55.15 -12.11
C VAL A 95 -6.40 53.76 -11.53
N ARG A 96 -7.64 53.48 -11.11
CA ARG A 96 -8.06 52.15 -10.65
C ARG A 96 -8.01 51.12 -11.78
N ASP A 97 -8.45 51.50 -12.98
CA ASP A 97 -8.43 50.63 -14.15
C ASP A 97 -7.00 50.38 -14.64
N GLN A 98 -6.14 51.40 -14.68
CA GLN A 98 -4.71 51.24 -14.98
C GLN A 98 -4.00 50.33 -13.97
N ILE A 99 -4.21 50.54 -12.66
CA ILE A 99 -3.61 49.69 -11.63
C ILE A 99 -4.11 48.25 -11.77
N ARG A 100 -5.39 48.04 -12.06
CA ARG A 100 -5.96 46.70 -12.28
C ARG A 100 -5.33 46.00 -13.48
N ASP A 101 -5.14 46.71 -14.59
CA ASP A 101 -4.56 46.15 -15.80
C ASP A 101 -3.07 45.87 -15.65
N GLN A 102 -2.35 46.74 -14.95
CA GLN A 102 -0.92 46.57 -14.66
C GLN A 102 -0.68 45.41 -13.69
N VAL A 103 -1.46 45.31 -12.62
CA VAL A 103 -1.41 44.18 -11.67
C VAL A 103 -1.79 42.86 -12.38
N LYS A 104 -2.79 42.87 -13.26
CA LYS A 104 -3.16 41.68 -14.05
C LYS A 104 -2.05 41.27 -15.00
N ALA A 105 -1.38 42.23 -15.65
CA ALA A 105 -0.24 41.96 -16.53
C ALA A 105 0.97 41.43 -15.77
N GLU A 106 1.31 42.01 -14.61
CA GLU A 106 2.40 41.54 -13.74
C GLU A 106 2.11 40.15 -13.16
N VAL A 107 0.90 39.90 -12.64
CA VAL A 107 0.52 38.57 -12.13
C VAL A 107 0.58 37.51 -13.23
N MET A 108 0.15 37.84 -14.46
CA MET A 108 0.25 36.92 -15.59
C MET A 108 1.69 36.70 -16.07
N ALA A 109 2.56 37.70 -15.94
CA ALA A 109 3.99 37.58 -16.27
C ALA A 109 4.74 36.76 -15.21
N THR A 110 4.52 37.03 -13.92
CA THR A 110 5.06 36.27 -12.79
C THR A 110 4.55 34.83 -12.81
N ALA A 111 3.26 34.59 -13.11
CA ALA A 111 2.72 33.24 -13.25
C ALA A 111 3.36 32.43 -14.39
N LYS A 112 3.69 33.08 -15.51
CA LYS A 112 4.45 32.45 -16.61
C LYS A 112 5.91 32.16 -16.24
N GLN A 113 6.53 33.01 -15.44
CA GLN A 113 7.94 32.90 -15.06
C GLN A 113 8.17 31.88 -13.92
N GLU A 114 7.24 31.79 -12.97
CA GLU A 114 7.25 30.88 -11.82
C GLU A 114 6.61 29.50 -12.13
N ASN A 115 6.26 29.23 -13.39
CA ASN A 115 5.60 27.99 -13.80
C ASN A 115 4.35 27.65 -12.95
N TRP A 116 3.62 28.68 -12.54
CA TRP A 116 2.27 28.51 -11.98
C TRP A 116 1.40 28.05 -13.14
N ALA A 117 1.26 26.72 -13.25
CA ALA A 117 0.61 25.98 -14.33
C ALA A 117 -0.27 26.87 -15.21
N ALA A 118 0.21 27.17 -16.43
CA ALA A 118 -0.53 27.99 -17.37
C ALA A 118 -1.97 27.45 -17.49
N PRO A 119 -3.01 28.29 -17.34
CA PRO A 119 -4.39 27.85 -17.58
C PRO A 119 -4.45 27.31 -19.01
N ASN A 120 -4.82 26.04 -19.16
CA ASN A 120 -4.91 25.29 -20.44
C ASN A 120 -3.61 24.76 -21.08
N SER A 121 -2.52 24.51 -20.34
CA SER A 121 -1.35 23.78 -20.92
C SER A 121 -1.65 22.31 -21.25
N PHE A 122 -2.66 21.72 -20.61
CA PHE A 122 -3.14 20.37 -20.87
C PHE A 122 -4.66 20.39 -21.13
N PRO A 123 -5.18 19.54 -22.03
CA PRO A 123 -6.62 19.32 -22.14
C PRO A 123 -7.24 18.97 -20.78
N GLU A 124 -8.49 19.37 -20.54
CA GLU A 124 -9.18 19.14 -19.25
C GLU A 124 -9.16 17.66 -18.81
N TRP A 125 -9.27 16.73 -19.77
CA TRP A 125 -9.19 15.29 -19.50
C TRP A 125 -7.81 14.87 -18.97
N ALA A 126 -6.73 15.52 -19.42
CA ALA A 126 -5.36 15.19 -19.00
C ALA A 126 -5.05 15.74 -17.60
N ALA A 127 -5.69 16.84 -17.18
CA ALA A 127 -5.59 17.36 -15.82
C ALA A 127 -6.29 16.46 -14.77
N ARG A 128 -7.20 15.59 -15.21
CA ARG A 128 -7.95 14.64 -14.38
C ARG A 128 -7.29 13.27 -14.28
N ILE A 129 -6.12 13.09 -14.91
CA ILE A 129 -5.37 11.83 -14.88
C ILE A 129 -4.13 12.00 -14.00
N SER A 130 -3.96 11.08 -13.05
CA SER A 130 -2.75 10.97 -12.24
C SER A 130 -2.13 9.59 -12.42
N PHE A 131 -0.80 9.52 -12.43
CA PHE A 131 -0.06 8.27 -12.40
C PHE A 131 0.57 8.08 -11.04
N ASP A 132 0.61 6.83 -10.58
CA ASP A 132 1.36 6.42 -9.40
C ASP A 132 2.13 5.15 -9.70
N GLY A 133 3.21 4.90 -8.97
CA GLY A 133 3.96 3.67 -9.16
C GLY A 133 4.96 3.39 -8.05
N ASP A 134 5.43 2.14 -8.04
CA ASP A 134 6.52 1.71 -7.17
C ASP A 134 7.44 0.74 -7.90
N ILE A 135 8.73 0.82 -7.55
CA ILE A 135 9.74 -0.14 -7.94
C ILE A 135 10.47 -0.60 -6.69
N ARG A 136 10.59 -1.91 -6.53
CA ARG A 136 11.39 -2.58 -5.51
C ARG A 136 12.40 -3.50 -6.18
N LEU A 137 13.66 -3.32 -5.84
CA LEU A 137 14.72 -4.28 -6.11
C LEU A 137 14.97 -5.06 -4.83
N ARG A 138 14.95 -6.40 -4.91
CA ARG A 138 15.16 -7.28 -3.76
C ARG A 138 16.27 -8.28 -4.07
N ASN A 139 17.17 -8.46 -3.11
CA ASN A 139 17.99 -9.65 -2.98
C ASN A 139 17.43 -10.48 -1.82
N GLU A 140 17.13 -11.75 -2.08
CA GLU A 140 16.54 -12.66 -1.11
C GLU A 140 17.41 -13.90 -0.98
N SER A 141 17.73 -14.27 0.27
CA SER A 141 18.40 -15.52 0.60
C SER A 141 17.55 -16.30 1.58
N ARG A 142 17.43 -17.60 1.34
CA ARG A 142 16.63 -18.56 2.10
C ARG A 142 17.56 -19.63 2.61
N TYR A 143 17.60 -19.82 3.92
CA TYR A 143 18.45 -20.77 4.61
C TYR A 143 17.59 -21.78 5.33
N TYR A 144 17.83 -23.06 5.10
CA TYR A 144 17.07 -24.15 5.67
C TYR A 144 17.90 -24.92 6.69
N SER A 145 17.22 -25.49 7.69
CA SER A 145 17.86 -26.36 8.67
C SER A 145 18.07 -27.76 8.10
N ASP A 146 19.24 -28.35 8.31
CA ASP A 146 19.53 -29.74 7.95
C ASP A 146 18.59 -30.74 8.67
N SER A 147 18.04 -30.34 9.81
CA SER A 147 17.11 -31.15 10.60
C SER A 147 15.67 -31.17 10.07
N ASN A 148 15.36 -30.36 9.05
CA ASN A 148 14.04 -30.33 8.44
C ASN A 148 13.66 -31.68 7.84
N SER A 149 12.37 -31.99 7.73
CA SER A 149 11.91 -33.16 6.98
C SER A 149 12.09 -32.94 5.48
N ASN A 150 12.64 -33.93 4.77
CA ASN A 150 12.72 -33.96 3.30
C ASN A 150 11.48 -34.56 2.63
N GLU A 151 10.43 -34.84 3.40
CA GLU A 151 9.22 -35.56 2.95
C GLU A 151 7.96 -34.69 3.04
N ILE A 152 8.12 -33.35 3.04
CA ILE A 152 6.98 -32.42 3.08
C ILE A 152 6.40 -32.26 1.67
N VAL A 153 5.14 -32.66 1.50
CA VAL A 153 4.42 -32.60 0.22
C VAL A 153 4.05 -31.15 -0.13
N ASP A 154 4.29 -30.77 -1.37
CA ASP A 154 3.84 -29.52 -1.98
C ASP A 154 2.43 -29.72 -2.56
N PHE A 155 1.42 -29.51 -1.71
CA PHE A 155 0.02 -29.69 -2.07
C PHE A 155 -0.46 -28.71 -3.15
N ALA A 156 0.08 -27.49 -3.19
CA ALA A 156 -0.20 -26.52 -4.25
C ALA A 156 0.23 -27.08 -5.61
N LYS A 157 1.46 -27.62 -5.68
CA LYS A 157 1.97 -28.24 -6.91
C LYS A 157 1.26 -29.54 -7.25
N LEU A 158 0.83 -30.32 -6.25
CA LEU A 158 -0.01 -31.51 -6.44
C LEU A 158 -1.31 -31.14 -7.14
N ASN A 159 -2.03 -30.12 -6.65
CA ASN A 159 -3.28 -29.68 -7.28
C ASN A 159 -3.09 -29.09 -8.68
N ASN A 160 -1.99 -28.37 -8.92
CA ASN A 160 -1.69 -27.71 -10.20
C ASN A 160 -1.27 -28.67 -11.32
N ASN A 161 -0.52 -29.74 -11.00
CA ASN A 161 0.02 -30.66 -12.01
C ASN A 161 -0.97 -31.76 -12.44
N GLY A 162 -2.15 -31.80 -11.82
CA GLY A 162 -3.11 -32.88 -12.00
C GLY A 162 -3.02 -33.92 -10.88
N PRO A 163 -3.95 -34.88 -10.85
CA PRO A 163 -4.12 -35.73 -9.68
C PRO A 163 -2.93 -36.69 -9.54
N TYR A 164 -2.43 -36.84 -8.32
CA TYR A 164 -1.29 -37.69 -8.00
C TYR A 164 -1.75 -39.07 -7.53
N ASP A 165 -1.20 -40.15 -8.11
CA ASP A 165 -1.53 -41.52 -7.69
C ASP A 165 -0.89 -41.83 -6.33
N VAL A 166 -1.72 -41.86 -5.27
CA VAL A 166 -1.28 -42.15 -3.90
C VAL A 166 -1.13 -43.64 -3.62
N ASN A 167 -1.54 -44.53 -4.53
CA ASN A 167 -1.40 -45.97 -4.30
C ASN A 167 0.04 -46.43 -4.64
N PRO A 168 0.83 -46.86 -3.63
CA PRO A 168 2.21 -47.26 -3.84
C PRO A 168 2.35 -48.56 -4.67
N ASN A 169 1.27 -49.32 -4.84
CA ASN A 169 1.27 -50.57 -5.62
C ASN A 169 1.02 -50.33 -7.11
N SER A 170 0.50 -49.16 -7.51
CA SER A 170 0.29 -48.77 -8.91
C SER A 170 1.29 -47.72 -9.40
N SER A 171 1.86 -46.92 -8.49
CA SER A 171 2.85 -45.89 -8.80
C SER A 171 4.01 -45.89 -7.81
N THR A 172 5.24 -45.81 -8.31
CA THR A 172 6.46 -45.63 -7.49
C THR A 172 6.98 -44.19 -7.52
N ASN A 173 6.25 -43.27 -8.16
CA ASN A 173 6.67 -41.87 -8.26
C ASN A 173 6.45 -41.17 -6.92
N LEU A 174 7.40 -40.34 -6.48
CA LEU A 174 7.21 -39.50 -5.31
C LEU A 174 6.18 -38.38 -5.60
N PRO A 175 5.43 -37.92 -4.58
CA PRO A 175 4.62 -36.72 -4.73
C PRO A 175 5.54 -35.51 -5.00
N PRO A 176 5.01 -34.38 -5.49
CA PRO A 176 5.77 -33.15 -5.49
C PRO A 176 6.15 -32.79 -4.05
N LEU A 177 7.45 -32.65 -3.78
CA LEU A 177 7.98 -32.31 -2.45
C LEU A 177 8.47 -30.86 -2.43
N LEU A 178 8.31 -30.20 -1.29
CA LEU A 178 8.92 -28.91 -1.03
C LEU A 178 10.44 -29.06 -0.87
N ASN A 179 11.17 -28.03 -1.30
CA ASN A 179 12.56 -27.92 -0.89
C ASN A 179 12.61 -27.39 0.56
N THR A 180 13.09 -28.23 1.46
CA THR A 180 13.14 -27.96 2.89
C THR A 180 14.54 -28.04 3.49
N ARG A 181 15.57 -28.43 2.72
CA ARG A 181 16.94 -28.59 3.22
C ARG A 181 18.00 -27.87 2.40
N GLU A 182 17.68 -27.48 1.16
CA GLU A 182 18.66 -26.89 0.26
C GLU A 182 18.51 -25.37 0.19
N ASP A 183 19.54 -24.67 0.63
CA ASP A 183 19.61 -23.21 0.64
C ASP A 183 19.42 -22.60 -0.76
N ARG A 184 18.80 -21.42 -0.78
CA ARG A 184 18.71 -20.60 -2.00
C ARG A 184 19.21 -19.20 -1.70
N THR A 185 20.44 -18.91 -2.08
CA THR A 185 21.08 -17.64 -1.80
C THR A 185 21.01 -16.66 -2.99
N ASN A 186 21.04 -15.37 -2.68
CA ASN A 186 21.25 -14.29 -3.63
C ASN A 186 20.24 -14.23 -4.79
N GLN A 187 18.97 -14.53 -4.50
CA GLN A 187 17.91 -14.44 -5.50
C GLN A 187 17.60 -12.97 -5.77
N PHE A 188 17.98 -12.48 -6.94
CA PHE A 188 17.59 -11.14 -7.38
C PHE A 188 16.16 -11.15 -7.90
N ARG A 189 15.34 -10.22 -7.40
CA ARG A 189 13.93 -10.08 -7.72
C ARG A 189 13.59 -8.62 -7.93
N ILE A 190 12.57 -8.36 -8.74
CA ILE A 190 12.03 -7.03 -8.98
C ILE A 190 10.53 -7.04 -8.73
N ARG A 191 10.01 -5.94 -8.20
CA ARG A 191 8.60 -5.58 -8.34
C ARG A 191 8.56 -4.24 -9.02
N ALA A 192 7.75 -4.13 -10.06
CA ALA A 192 7.43 -2.86 -10.70
C ALA A 192 5.92 -2.80 -10.90
N ARG A 193 5.30 -1.71 -10.43
CA ARG A 193 3.87 -1.45 -10.59
C ARG A 193 3.65 -0.04 -11.12
N LEU A 194 2.68 0.09 -12.01
CA LEU A 194 2.28 1.36 -12.59
C LEU A 194 0.76 1.46 -12.55
N GLY A 195 0.27 2.47 -11.86
CA GLY A 195 -1.14 2.84 -11.72
C GLY A 195 -1.47 4.09 -12.53
N MET A 196 -2.67 4.10 -13.09
CA MET A 196 -3.32 5.28 -13.65
C MET A 196 -4.67 5.46 -12.98
N LYS A 197 -4.95 6.66 -12.50
CA LYS A 197 -6.24 7.06 -11.94
C LYS A 197 -6.82 8.19 -12.77
N ALA A 198 -8.12 8.10 -13.07
CA ALA A 198 -8.85 9.10 -13.82
C ALA A 198 -10.06 9.59 -13.00
N GLU A 199 -10.11 10.89 -12.74
CA GLU A 199 -11.29 11.55 -12.16
C GLU A 199 -12.34 11.77 -13.26
N ILE A 200 -13.37 10.93 -13.29
CA ILE A 200 -14.44 11.00 -14.29
C ILE A 200 -15.35 12.19 -13.99
N SER A 201 -15.69 12.36 -12.70
CA SER A 201 -16.49 13.46 -12.17
C SER A 201 -16.12 13.69 -10.69
N PRO A 202 -16.62 14.75 -10.02
CA PRO A 202 -16.29 15.01 -8.61
C PRO A 202 -16.56 13.84 -7.64
N GLN A 203 -17.49 12.95 -7.99
CA GLN A 203 -17.85 11.78 -7.17
C GLN A 203 -17.33 10.45 -7.72
N TRP A 204 -16.80 10.42 -8.95
CA TRP A 204 -16.44 9.18 -9.64
C TRP A 204 -14.98 9.14 -10.05
N THR A 205 -14.28 8.09 -9.65
CA THR A 205 -12.87 7.85 -10.02
C THR A 205 -12.73 6.44 -10.58
N ALA A 206 -12.03 6.29 -11.69
CA ALA A 206 -11.59 5.00 -12.21
C ALA A 206 -10.09 4.80 -11.94
N GLY A 207 -9.67 3.57 -11.67
CA GLY A 207 -8.27 3.22 -11.50
C GLY A 207 -7.92 1.93 -12.23
N ILE A 208 -6.74 1.90 -12.85
CA ILE A 208 -6.12 0.69 -13.40
C ILE A 208 -4.68 0.62 -12.89
N ARG A 209 -4.22 -0.58 -12.52
CA ARG A 209 -2.82 -0.83 -12.15
C ARG A 209 -2.35 -2.09 -12.85
N ILE A 210 -1.14 -2.02 -13.40
CA ILE A 210 -0.41 -3.19 -13.91
C ILE A 210 0.80 -3.46 -13.02
N GLY A 211 1.20 -4.71 -12.92
CA GLY A 211 2.31 -5.14 -12.09
C GLY A 211 3.09 -6.30 -12.68
N THR A 212 4.38 -6.39 -12.35
CA THR A 212 5.17 -7.60 -12.60
C THR A 212 4.71 -8.77 -11.72
N GLY A 213 5.02 -10.01 -12.08
CA GLY A 213 4.75 -11.18 -11.23
C GLY A 213 5.33 -12.44 -11.84
N SER A 214 5.99 -13.26 -11.02
CA SER A 214 6.65 -14.49 -11.48
C SER A 214 5.69 -15.57 -11.99
N ASP A 215 4.43 -15.48 -11.59
CA ASP A 215 3.31 -16.33 -11.94
C ASP A 215 2.02 -15.55 -11.65
N ASN A 216 0.87 -16.22 -11.73
CA ASN A 216 -0.45 -15.64 -11.48
C ASN A 216 -0.90 -15.71 -10.00
N ASN A 217 0.00 -15.96 -9.04
CA ASN A 217 -0.38 -16.01 -7.64
C ASN A 217 -0.94 -14.64 -7.17
N PRO A 218 -1.97 -14.63 -6.30
CA PRO A 218 -2.64 -13.39 -5.91
C PRO A 218 -1.91 -12.62 -4.79
N VAL A 219 -0.89 -13.21 -4.16
CA VAL A 219 -0.24 -12.68 -2.94
C VAL A 219 1.15 -12.08 -3.18
N SER A 220 1.59 -11.98 -4.45
CA SER A 220 2.92 -11.47 -4.80
C SER A 220 3.00 -10.92 -6.23
N THR A 221 3.31 -9.63 -6.35
CA THR A 221 3.68 -9.00 -7.63
C THR A 221 5.21 -8.94 -7.83
N THR A 222 5.93 -9.92 -7.27
CA THR A 222 7.39 -9.97 -7.32
C THR A 222 7.86 -10.98 -8.37
N GLN A 223 8.70 -10.50 -9.29
CA GLN A 223 9.27 -11.25 -10.39
C GLN A 223 10.73 -11.65 -10.09
N ASN A 224 11.06 -12.92 -10.29
CA ASN A 224 12.45 -13.39 -10.27
C ASN A 224 13.23 -12.88 -11.50
N LEU A 225 14.41 -12.31 -11.26
CA LEU A 225 15.38 -11.96 -12.29
C LEU A 225 16.25 -13.18 -12.63
N GLY A 226 16.84 -13.19 -13.84
CA GLY A 226 17.53 -14.36 -14.41
C GLY A 226 16.64 -15.17 -15.35
N GLY A 227 16.79 -16.50 -15.37
CA GLY A 227 15.98 -17.38 -16.22
C GLY A 227 16.26 -17.22 -17.72
N GLY A 228 17.54 -17.16 -18.11
CA GLY A 228 17.95 -17.06 -19.51
C GLY A 228 17.73 -15.69 -20.16
N PHE A 229 17.57 -14.62 -19.38
CA PHE A 229 17.26 -13.26 -19.85
C PHE A 229 15.97 -13.16 -20.68
N ALA A 230 15.06 -14.12 -20.52
CA ALA A 230 13.73 -14.05 -21.10
C ALA A 230 12.98 -12.80 -20.59
N LYS A 231 12.08 -12.29 -21.44
CA LYS A 231 11.13 -11.22 -21.07
C LYS A 231 10.30 -11.65 -19.86
N LYS A 232 9.81 -10.68 -19.10
CA LYS A 232 9.04 -10.89 -17.86
C LYS A 232 7.59 -10.52 -18.10
N ASP A 233 6.69 -11.25 -17.44
CA ASP A 233 5.26 -11.07 -17.58
C ASP A 233 4.77 -9.84 -16.80
N ILE A 234 3.66 -9.29 -17.29
CA ILE A 234 2.96 -8.15 -16.69
C ILE A 234 1.49 -8.53 -16.57
N TRP A 235 0.93 -8.30 -15.40
CA TRP A 235 -0.41 -8.72 -15.01
C TRP A 235 -1.30 -7.51 -14.74
N LEU A 236 -2.61 -7.71 -14.95
CA LEU A 236 -3.61 -6.78 -14.42
C LEU A 236 -3.63 -6.94 -12.90
N ASP A 237 -3.21 -5.88 -12.21
CA ASP A 237 -3.11 -5.87 -10.76
C ASP A 237 -4.39 -5.29 -10.14
N GLN A 238 -4.88 -4.17 -10.69
CA GLN A 238 -6.14 -3.53 -10.27
C GLN A 238 -6.92 -2.98 -11.48
N GLY A 239 -8.24 -2.94 -11.35
CA GLY A 239 -9.17 -2.33 -12.30
C GLY A 239 -10.51 -2.08 -11.61
N TYR A 240 -10.77 -0.83 -11.21
CA TYR A 240 -11.90 -0.51 -10.33
C TYR A 240 -12.57 0.84 -10.63
N LEU A 241 -13.79 0.98 -10.13
CA LEU A 241 -14.54 2.22 -10.04
C LEU A 241 -14.83 2.56 -8.58
N ASN A 242 -14.58 3.80 -8.20
CA ASN A 242 -14.98 4.38 -6.92
C ASN A 242 -16.09 5.39 -7.14
N TRP A 243 -17.14 5.30 -6.32
CA TRP A 243 -18.21 6.28 -6.22
C TRP A 243 -18.29 6.82 -4.79
N LYS A 244 -18.17 8.13 -4.63
CA LYS A 244 -18.29 8.86 -3.37
C LYS A 244 -19.58 9.67 -3.33
N PRO A 245 -20.73 9.07 -2.96
CA PRO A 245 -21.99 9.80 -2.84
C PRO A 245 -21.93 10.92 -1.78
N THR A 246 -21.14 10.71 -0.72
CA THR A 246 -20.84 11.69 0.33
C THR A 246 -19.35 11.65 0.67
N ASP A 247 -18.86 12.60 1.47
CA ASP A 247 -17.47 12.59 1.93
C ASP A 247 -17.15 11.44 2.91
N GLU A 248 -18.19 10.79 3.45
CA GLU A 248 -18.08 9.76 4.48
C GLU A 248 -18.23 8.34 3.93
N LEU A 249 -18.84 8.19 2.74
CA LEU A 249 -19.14 6.90 2.11
C LEU A 249 -18.40 6.78 0.78
N THR A 250 -17.62 5.71 0.63
CA THR A 250 -17.05 5.29 -0.65
C THR A 250 -17.57 3.91 -1.01
N LEU A 251 -18.18 3.79 -2.18
CA LEU A 251 -18.53 2.51 -2.80
C LEU A 251 -17.47 2.19 -3.85
N THR A 252 -16.93 0.97 -3.82
CA THR A 252 -15.95 0.51 -4.79
C THR A 252 -16.39 -0.81 -5.42
N GLY A 253 -16.09 -0.98 -6.70
CA GLY A 253 -16.39 -2.21 -7.44
C GLY A 253 -15.33 -2.51 -8.50
N GLY A 254 -15.08 -3.80 -8.74
CA GLY A 254 -14.06 -4.31 -9.66
C GLY A 254 -12.96 -5.05 -8.91
N ARG A 255 -11.71 -4.93 -9.39
CA ARG A 255 -10.50 -5.45 -8.75
C ARG A 255 -9.73 -4.32 -8.05
N PHE A 256 -9.70 -4.31 -6.72
CA PHE A 256 -9.14 -3.19 -5.94
C PHE A 256 -8.32 -3.68 -4.73
N ALA A 257 -7.54 -2.77 -4.14
CA ALA A 257 -6.77 -3.07 -2.93
C ALA A 257 -7.68 -3.50 -1.77
N ASN A 258 -7.12 -4.24 -0.82
CA ASN A 258 -7.79 -4.59 0.43
C ASN A 258 -8.52 -3.38 1.08
N PRO A 259 -9.85 -3.42 1.23
CA PRO A 259 -10.64 -2.32 1.80
C PRO A 259 -10.71 -2.36 3.34
N PHE A 260 -10.16 -3.39 3.97
CA PHE A 260 -10.18 -3.59 5.42
C PHE A 260 -8.86 -3.12 6.07
N MET A 261 -8.94 -2.72 7.34
CA MET A 261 -7.76 -2.63 8.19
C MET A 261 -7.37 -4.05 8.64
N SER A 262 -6.32 -4.61 8.08
CA SER A 262 -5.78 -5.92 8.46
C SER A 262 -4.26 -5.91 8.54
N THR A 263 -3.66 -7.04 8.91
CA THR A 263 -2.22 -7.28 8.79
C THR A 263 -1.91 -8.26 7.65
N ASP A 264 -0.62 -8.41 7.41
CA ASP A 264 -0.05 -9.35 6.45
C ASP A 264 -0.16 -10.82 6.92
N MET A 265 -0.62 -11.08 8.16
CA MET A 265 -1.00 -12.42 8.61
C MET A 265 -2.27 -12.92 7.92
N LEU A 266 -3.21 -12.06 7.57
CA LEU A 266 -4.45 -12.49 6.91
C LEU A 266 -4.44 -12.18 5.42
N TYR A 267 -4.18 -10.92 5.07
CA TYR A 267 -4.20 -10.46 3.69
C TYR A 267 -2.84 -9.88 3.32
N SER A 268 -2.19 -10.49 2.34
CA SER A 268 -0.95 -9.97 1.74
C SER A 268 -1.14 -8.51 1.30
N ASN A 269 -0.07 -7.72 1.41
CA ASN A 269 -0.04 -6.34 0.90
C ASN A 269 -0.18 -6.24 -0.62
N ASP A 270 -0.10 -7.37 -1.33
CA ASP A 270 -0.28 -7.47 -2.78
C ASP A 270 -1.58 -8.14 -3.18
N LEU A 271 -2.36 -8.63 -2.21
CA LEU A 271 -3.67 -9.19 -2.46
C LEU A 271 -4.63 -8.07 -2.87
N ASN A 272 -5.28 -8.28 -4.01
CA ASN A 272 -6.40 -7.46 -4.46
C ASN A 272 -7.67 -8.29 -4.43
N PHE A 273 -8.77 -7.61 -4.16
CA PHE A 273 -10.09 -8.18 -4.03
C PHE A 273 -10.86 -7.92 -5.32
N ASP A 274 -11.51 -8.96 -5.83
CA ASP A 274 -12.53 -8.85 -6.86
C ASP A 274 -13.88 -8.77 -6.16
N GLY A 275 -14.72 -7.79 -6.48
CA GLY A 275 -16.07 -7.70 -5.91
C GLY A 275 -16.58 -6.29 -5.70
N VAL A 276 -17.27 -6.08 -4.59
CA VAL A 276 -17.81 -4.78 -4.18
C VAL A 276 -17.57 -4.54 -2.69
N ALA A 277 -17.29 -3.29 -2.32
CA ALA A 277 -17.18 -2.88 -0.93
C ALA A 277 -17.77 -1.48 -0.69
N ALA A 278 -18.35 -1.29 0.49
CA ALA A 278 -18.80 -0.01 1.01
C ALA A 278 -17.94 0.35 2.23
N ILE A 279 -17.29 1.50 2.16
CA ILE A 279 -16.33 2.00 3.16
C ILE A 279 -16.91 3.27 3.77
N PHE A 280 -17.00 3.29 5.10
CA PHE A 280 -17.52 4.39 5.90
C PHE A 280 -16.39 4.98 6.75
N ASP A 281 -16.22 6.30 6.77
CA ASP A 281 -15.28 7.01 7.63
C ASP A 281 -15.91 8.32 8.11
N HIS A 282 -16.22 8.40 9.41
CA HIS A 282 -16.94 9.51 10.01
C HIS A 282 -16.18 10.07 11.21
N LYS A 283 -15.97 11.39 11.24
CA LYS A 283 -15.33 12.07 12.37
C LYS A 283 -16.40 12.54 13.36
N LEU A 284 -16.43 11.93 14.55
CA LEU A 284 -17.37 12.30 15.60
C LEU A 284 -17.02 13.64 16.25
N ASN A 285 -15.73 13.87 16.51
CA ASN A 285 -15.21 15.11 17.06
C ASN A 285 -13.70 15.23 16.76
N ARG A 286 -12.99 16.15 17.45
CA ARG A 286 -11.55 16.36 17.25
C ARG A 286 -10.71 15.14 17.63
N ASP A 287 -11.16 14.37 18.62
CA ASP A 287 -10.38 13.31 19.24
C ASP A 287 -10.83 11.91 18.80
N TRP A 288 -12.08 11.77 18.34
CA TRP A 288 -12.68 10.50 17.95
C TRP A 288 -13.18 10.49 16.51
N GLY A 289 -12.87 9.40 15.81
CA GLY A 289 -13.49 9.02 14.54
C GLY A 289 -13.85 7.54 14.53
N VAL A 290 -14.86 7.19 13.74
CA VAL A 290 -15.29 5.80 13.52
C VAL A 290 -15.17 5.47 12.03
N PHE A 291 -14.86 4.23 11.74
CA PHE A 291 -14.82 3.75 10.36
C PHE A 291 -15.37 2.33 10.30
N GLY A 292 -15.76 1.90 9.11
CA GLY A 292 -16.18 0.53 8.87
C GLY A 292 -16.17 0.18 7.40
N THR A 293 -16.14 -1.10 7.13
CA THR A 293 -16.13 -1.63 5.76
C THR A 293 -17.07 -2.83 5.71
N VAL A 294 -17.92 -2.92 4.71
CA VAL A 294 -18.65 -4.15 4.37
C VAL A 294 -18.36 -4.49 2.91
N GLY A 295 -18.26 -5.77 2.58
CA GLY A 295 -17.97 -6.19 1.21
C GLY A 295 -18.32 -7.64 0.93
N ALA A 296 -18.49 -7.93 -0.36
CA ALA A 296 -18.76 -9.25 -0.90
C ALA A 296 -17.83 -9.48 -2.10
N PHE A 297 -17.11 -10.59 -2.07
CA PHE A 297 -16.00 -10.86 -2.97
C PHE A 297 -16.08 -12.30 -3.47
N PRO A 298 -16.29 -12.55 -4.77
CA PRO A 298 -16.09 -13.89 -5.33
C PRO A 298 -14.60 -14.27 -5.20
N VAL A 299 -14.34 -15.37 -4.52
CA VAL A 299 -12.99 -15.93 -4.35
C VAL A 299 -12.62 -16.80 -5.54
N ASP A 300 -13.58 -17.60 -6.00
CA ASP A 300 -13.41 -18.51 -7.11
C ASP A 300 -14.76 -18.84 -7.74
N TYR A 301 -14.75 -19.06 -9.05
CA TYR A 301 -15.86 -19.62 -9.80
C TYR A 301 -15.39 -20.98 -10.27
N THR A 302 -15.96 -22.07 -9.74
CA THR A 302 -15.64 -23.38 -10.30
C THR A 302 -16.08 -23.39 -11.77
N ASN A 303 -15.15 -23.70 -12.67
CA ASN A 303 -15.47 -23.74 -14.11
C ASN A 303 -16.63 -24.72 -14.34
N ASP A 304 -17.55 -24.39 -15.25
CA ASP A 304 -18.64 -25.28 -15.72
C ASP A 304 -18.15 -26.66 -16.24
N THR A 305 -16.83 -26.83 -16.36
CA THR A 305 -16.14 -28.03 -16.83
C THR A 305 -15.10 -28.57 -15.83
N ALA A 306 -15.22 -28.27 -14.53
CA ALA A 306 -14.23 -28.68 -13.52
C ALA A 306 -13.88 -30.18 -13.53
N SER A 307 -14.78 -31.03 -14.04
CA SER A 307 -14.55 -32.46 -14.31
C SER A 307 -14.73 -32.92 -15.78
N SER A 308 -15.24 -32.10 -16.72
CA SER A 308 -15.90 -32.68 -17.91
C SER A 308 -15.14 -32.56 -19.24
N ASN A 309 -14.35 -33.60 -19.53
CA ASN A 309 -14.35 -34.20 -20.87
C ASN A 309 -15.59 -35.13 -21.09
N GLY A 310 -16.51 -35.20 -20.12
CA GLY A 310 -17.78 -35.94 -20.18
C GLY A 310 -18.94 -35.16 -20.82
N PHE A 311 -20.03 -35.89 -21.14
CA PHE A 311 -21.25 -35.33 -21.73
C PHE A 311 -22.09 -34.51 -20.73
N ASP A 312 -22.02 -34.85 -19.46
CA ASP A 312 -22.70 -34.13 -18.38
C ASP A 312 -21.79 -33.04 -17.82
N LYS A 313 -22.36 -31.86 -17.57
CA LYS A 313 -21.70 -30.71 -16.94
C LYS A 313 -22.14 -30.62 -15.48
N GLU A 314 -21.21 -30.33 -14.58
CA GLU A 314 -21.48 -30.15 -13.15
C GLU A 314 -21.99 -28.73 -12.88
N GLU A 315 -22.77 -28.58 -11.79
CA GLU A 315 -23.22 -27.28 -11.30
C GLU A 315 -22.02 -26.48 -10.77
N SER A 316 -21.94 -25.19 -11.11
CA SER A 316 -20.86 -24.32 -10.65
C SER A 316 -21.10 -23.93 -9.19
N ASP A 317 -20.28 -24.48 -8.29
CA ASP A 317 -20.17 -24.01 -6.91
C ASP A 317 -19.34 -22.73 -6.88
N ASN A 318 -19.95 -21.64 -6.42
CA ASN A 318 -19.30 -20.33 -6.32
C ASN A 318 -18.74 -20.13 -4.92
N LYS A 319 -17.45 -19.78 -4.82
CA LYS A 319 -16.78 -19.53 -3.54
C LYS A 319 -16.81 -18.05 -3.24
N TRP A 320 -17.26 -17.68 -2.04
CA TRP A 320 -17.46 -16.28 -1.67
C TRP A 320 -16.78 -15.91 -0.36
N LEU A 321 -16.31 -14.67 -0.28
CA LEU A 321 -15.90 -14.03 0.94
C LEU A 321 -16.85 -12.87 1.24
N TYR A 322 -17.45 -12.90 2.42
CA TYR A 322 -18.19 -11.78 2.99
C TYR A 322 -17.42 -11.20 4.16
N GLY A 323 -17.22 -9.89 4.15
CA GLY A 323 -16.47 -9.20 5.20
C GLY A 323 -17.24 -8.04 5.79
N ALA A 324 -17.19 -7.90 7.11
CA ALA A 324 -17.69 -6.74 7.84
C ALA A 324 -16.67 -6.30 8.88
N GLN A 325 -16.37 -5.01 8.94
CA GLN A 325 -15.41 -4.44 9.88
C GLN A 325 -15.96 -3.14 10.47
N ILE A 326 -15.72 -2.96 11.77
CA ILE A 326 -15.93 -1.70 12.47
C ILE A 326 -14.68 -1.33 13.25
N GLY A 327 -14.35 -0.05 13.29
CA GLY A 327 -13.19 0.44 14.01
C GLY A 327 -13.31 1.88 14.49
N ALA A 328 -12.39 2.25 15.36
CA ALA A 328 -12.31 3.57 15.96
C ALA A 328 -10.89 4.13 15.86
N LYS A 329 -10.81 5.44 15.68
CA LYS A 329 -9.59 6.25 15.73
C LYS A 329 -9.73 7.16 16.96
N TRP A 330 -8.79 7.07 17.89
CA TRP A 330 -8.78 7.86 19.10
C TRP A 330 -7.44 8.61 19.24
N ALA A 331 -7.48 9.93 19.10
CA ALA A 331 -6.39 10.81 19.47
C ALA A 331 -6.48 11.10 20.97
N ILE A 332 -5.84 10.25 21.79
CA ILE A 332 -5.81 10.36 23.25
C ILE A 332 -5.25 11.73 23.66
N ASN A 333 -4.20 12.17 22.98
CA ASN A 333 -3.62 13.51 23.08
C ASN A 333 -2.80 13.82 21.81
N SER A 334 -2.07 14.93 21.79
CA SER A 334 -1.24 15.35 20.64
C SER A 334 -0.17 14.33 20.23
N ASN A 335 0.25 13.48 21.17
CA ASN A 335 1.37 12.57 21.01
C ASN A 335 0.94 11.10 20.92
N ASN A 336 -0.30 10.77 21.29
CA ASN A 336 -0.74 9.38 21.40
C ASN A 336 -2.02 9.17 20.59
N ARG A 337 -1.96 8.26 19.63
CA ARG A 337 -3.06 7.93 18.73
C ARG A 337 -3.28 6.42 18.74
N LEU A 338 -4.49 5.99 19.06
CA LEU A 338 -4.90 4.60 19.03
C LEU A 338 -5.86 4.38 17.86
N LYS A 339 -5.66 3.31 17.10
CA LYS A 339 -6.58 2.83 16.08
C LYS A 339 -6.89 1.36 16.34
N GLY A 340 -8.15 1.03 16.49
CA GLY A 340 -8.62 -0.33 16.70
C GLY A 340 -9.67 -0.72 15.68
N ALA A 341 -9.69 -1.99 15.26
CA ALA A 341 -10.74 -2.55 14.41
C ALA A 341 -11.08 -3.98 14.83
N LEU A 342 -12.36 -4.31 14.75
CA LEU A 342 -12.88 -5.67 14.84
C LEU A 342 -13.53 -6.01 13.50
N ALA A 343 -13.13 -7.14 12.92
CA ALA A 343 -13.65 -7.66 11.67
C ALA A 343 -14.21 -9.06 11.84
N TYR A 344 -15.22 -9.38 11.04
CA TYR A 344 -15.73 -10.72 10.82
C TYR A 344 -15.66 -11.03 9.32
N TYR A 345 -15.03 -12.15 8.99
CA TYR A 345 -14.93 -12.66 7.62
C TYR A 345 -15.55 -14.05 7.56
N ARG A 346 -16.45 -14.26 6.60
CA ARG A 346 -17.05 -15.55 6.33
C ARG A 346 -16.63 -16.00 4.94
N PHE A 347 -15.93 -17.12 4.87
CA PHE A 347 -15.56 -17.76 3.62
C PHE A 347 -16.53 -18.92 3.38
N ASP A 348 -17.38 -18.76 2.37
CA ASP A 348 -18.35 -19.77 1.95
C ASP A 348 -17.73 -20.67 0.88
N ASP A 349 -17.86 -21.98 1.10
CA ASP A 349 -17.52 -23.07 0.16
C ASP A 349 -16.06 -23.12 -0.30
N ILE A 350 -15.12 -22.61 0.52
CA ILE A 350 -13.69 -22.74 0.26
C ILE A 350 -13.08 -24.07 0.72
N GLN A 351 -13.75 -24.75 1.64
CA GLN A 351 -13.40 -26.09 2.10
C GLN A 351 -13.54 -27.12 0.97
N GLY A 352 -12.70 -28.16 0.99
CA GLY A 352 -12.83 -29.29 0.09
C GLY A 352 -14.11 -30.08 0.34
N GLN A 353 -14.59 -30.77 -0.68
CA GLN A 353 -15.71 -31.71 -0.59
C GLN A 353 -15.23 -33.12 -0.96
N ARG A 354 -15.60 -34.13 -0.18
CA ARG A 354 -15.30 -35.52 -0.54
C ARG A 354 -16.23 -35.94 -1.67
N SER A 355 -15.68 -36.57 -2.70
CA SER A 355 -16.42 -36.99 -3.88
C SER A 355 -17.39 -38.12 -3.54
N SER A 356 -18.44 -38.27 -4.33
CA SER A 356 -19.16 -39.55 -4.39
C SER A 356 -18.26 -40.66 -4.96
N PRO A 357 -18.58 -41.95 -4.73
CA PRO A 357 -17.80 -43.06 -5.27
C PRO A 357 -17.61 -42.93 -6.79
N CYS A 358 -16.35 -42.91 -7.25
CA CYS A 358 -15.98 -42.68 -8.65
C CYS A 358 -14.97 -43.71 -9.17
N GLU A 359 -14.95 -43.92 -10.49
CA GLU A 359 -14.12 -44.92 -11.18
C GLU A 359 -13.27 -44.30 -12.31
N PRO A 360 -12.34 -43.37 -12.00
CA PRO A 360 -11.49 -42.75 -13.02
C PRO A 360 -10.65 -43.77 -13.81
N TRP A 361 -10.29 -44.89 -13.18
CA TRP A 361 -9.58 -45.99 -13.84
C TRP A 361 -10.43 -46.72 -14.90
N ALA A 362 -11.76 -46.62 -14.83
CA ALA A 362 -12.71 -47.18 -15.79
C ALA A 362 -13.07 -46.20 -16.92
N GLY A 363 -12.39 -45.05 -16.99
CA GLY A 363 -12.61 -44.03 -18.02
C GLY A 363 -13.54 -42.89 -17.60
N ALA A 364 -13.92 -42.79 -16.32
CA ALA A 364 -14.61 -41.60 -15.83
C ALA A 364 -13.70 -40.36 -15.98
N PRO A 365 -14.21 -39.23 -16.49
CA PRO A 365 -13.40 -38.07 -16.83
C PRO A 365 -12.81 -37.34 -15.60
N GLY A 366 -13.38 -37.57 -14.42
CA GLY A 366 -12.99 -37.00 -13.14
C GLY A 366 -13.92 -37.50 -12.04
N CYS A 367 -13.87 -36.88 -10.86
CA CYS A 367 -14.85 -37.09 -9.78
C CYS A 367 -15.57 -35.76 -9.49
N ASP A 368 -16.79 -35.85 -8.96
CA ASP A 368 -17.71 -34.71 -8.78
C ASP A 368 -17.24 -33.61 -7.83
N SER A 369 -16.24 -33.89 -6.99
CA SER A 369 -15.67 -32.91 -6.08
C SER A 369 -14.32 -32.35 -6.51
N ASP A 370 -13.84 -32.66 -7.72
CA ASP A 370 -12.57 -32.14 -8.22
C ASP A 370 -12.56 -30.61 -8.31
N GLY A 371 -13.71 -29.97 -8.49
CA GLY A 371 -13.86 -28.51 -8.45
C GLY A 371 -13.68 -27.90 -7.05
N SER A 372 -13.82 -28.68 -5.98
CA SER A 372 -13.73 -28.18 -4.60
C SER A 372 -12.30 -27.82 -4.16
N ARG A 373 -11.27 -28.11 -4.97
CA ARG A 373 -9.90 -27.62 -4.77
C ARG A 373 -9.84 -26.10 -4.62
N ALA A 374 -8.93 -25.60 -3.81
CA ALA A 374 -8.65 -24.16 -3.78
C ALA A 374 -8.02 -23.72 -5.10
N ALA A 375 -8.50 -22.63 -5.72
CA ALA A 375 -7.89 -22.04 -6.92
C ALA A 375 -6.42 -21.63 -6.68
N PHE A 376 -6.12 -21.19 -5.47
CA PHE A 376 -4.78 -20.92 -5.03
C PHE A 376 -4.63 -21.36 -3.57
N MET A 377 -3.54 -22.06 -3.30
CA MET A 377 -3.12 -22.46 -1.96
C MET A 377 -1.62 -22.31 -1.85
N GLN A 378 -1.14 -22.13 -0.63
CA GLN A 378 0.28 -22.09 -0.31
C GLN A 378 0.63 -23.41 0.39
N LYS A 379 0.72 -23.38 1.72
CA LYS A 379 0.96 -24.54 2.58
C LYS A 379 0.45 -24.23 3.99
N GLY A 380 0.38 -25.26 4.82
CA GLY A 380 0.12 -25.14 6.25
C GLY A 380 -1.25 -25.69 6.64
N ASN A 381 -2.34 -25.22 6.02
CA ASN A 381 -3.69 -25.68 6.35
C ASN A 381 -3.81 -27.21 6.29
N SER A 382 -4.71 -27.77 7.09
CA SER A 382 -5.01 -29.20 7.04
C SER A 382 -5.78 -29.50 5.77
N VAL A 383 -5.36 -30.54 5.05
CA VAL A 383 -5.95 -30.95 3.78
C VAL A 383 -6.24 -32.44 3.76
N PHE A 384 -7.18 -32.84 2.90
CA PHE A 384 -7.59 -34.23 2.75
C PHE A 384 -7.73 -34.62 1.28
N LEU A 385 -7.66 -35.92 1.01
CA LEU A 385 -7.86 -36.47 -0.34
C LEU A 385 -9.30 -36.30 -0.79
N LEU A 386 -9.54 -35.72 -1.97
CA LEU A 386 -10.90 -35.39 -2.42
C LEU A 386 -11.66 -36.60 -2.98
N ARG A 387 -11.00 -37.53 -3.68
CA ARG A 387 -11.68 -38.55 -4.51
C ARG A 387 -11.90 -39.88 -3.81
N ASP A 388 -13.14 -40.34 -3.81
CA ASP A 388 -13.56 -41.66 -3.34
C ASP A 388 -13.51 -42.68 -4.46
N ILE A 389 -12.30 -43.16 -4.75
CA ILE A 389 -12.05 -44.07 -5.87
C ILE A 389 -12.37 -45.50 -5.46
N THR A 390 -13.37 -46.10 -6.10
CA THR A 390 -13.70 -47.50 -5.86
C THR A 390 -12.62 -48.41 -6.47
N PRO A 391 -12.21 -49.51 -5.78
CA PRO A 391 -11.21 -50.42 -6.33
C PRO A 391 -11.70 -51.15 -7.58
N ASN A 392 -10.81 -51.36 -8.56
CA ASN A 392 -11.10 -52.20 -9.72
C ASN A 392 -11.29 -53.66 -9.28
N PRO A 393 -12.45 -54.29 -9.54
CA PRO A 393 -12.70 -55.67 -9.15
C PRO A 393 -11.71 -56.70 -9.73
N LEU A 394 -11.09 -56.40 -10.88
CA LEU A 394 -10.14 -57.29 -11.56
C LEU A 394 -8.73 -57.23 -10.96
N ASN A 395 -8.34 -56.09 -10.38
CA ASN A 395 -7.02 -55.86 -9.80
C ASN A 395 -7.10 -54.85 -8.64
N PRO A 396 -7.79 -55.20 -7.55
CA PRO A 396 -8.13 -54.25 -6.49
C PRO A 396 -6.90 -53.65 -5.79
N THR A 397 -5.81 -54.42 -5.67
CA THR A 397 -4.57 -53.97 -5.00
C THR A 397 -3.76 -52.98 -5.83
N THR A 398 -3.80 -53.09 -7.17
CA THR A 398 -3.04 -52.23 -8.10
C THR A 398 -3.94 -51.22 -8.80
N THR A 399 -5.11 -50.94 -8.24
CA THR A 399 -6.00 -49.89 -8.76
C THR A 399 -5.38 -48.52 -8.53
N PRO A 400 -5.13 -47.72 -9.58
CA PRO A 400 -4.62 -46.35 -9.41
C PRO A 400 -5.56 -45.52 -8.53
N GLN A 401 -5.00 -44.75 -7.62
CA GLN A 401 -5.71 -43.78 -6.78
C GLN A 401 -5.22 -42.35 -7.07
N PRO A 402 -5.47 -41.80 -8.27
CA PRO A 402 -5.13 -40.41 -8.58
C PRO A 402 -5.97 -39.44 -7.75
N GLN A 403 -5.33 -38.68 -6.86
CA GLN A 403 -5.97 -37.79 -5.89
C GLN A 403 -5.66 -36.31 -6.12
N PHE A 404 -6.62 -35.47 -5.76
CA PHE A 404 -6.45 -34.06 -5.45
C PHE A 404 -6.63 -33.83 -3.95
N VAL A 405 -6.28 -32.64 -3.47
CA VAL A 405 -6.51 -32.25 -2.08
C VAL A 405 -7.36 -30.99 -1.96
N GLY A 406 -8.15 -30.90 -0.90
CA GLY A 406 -8.88 -29.68 -0.52
C GLY A 406 -8.75 -29.40 0.97
N LEU A 407 -9.09 -28.17 1.35
CA LEU A 407 -9.01 -27.68 2.73
C LEU A 407 -9.99 -28.45 3.63
N ALA A 408 -9.51 -28.95 4.76
CA ALA A 408 -10.36 -29.71 5.69
C ALA A 408 -11.26 -28.81 6.55
N SER A 409 -10.74 -27.64 6.96
CA SER A 409 -11.44 -26.67 7.80
C SER A 409 -12.33 -25.74 6.98
N GLU A 410 -13.46 -25.33 7.56
CA GLU A 410 -14.18 -24.12 7.16
C GLU A 410 -13.53 -22.88 7.82
N PHE A 411 -13.83 -21.68 7.31
CA PHE A 411 -13.22 -20.44 7.83
C PHE A 411 -14.24 -19.33 8.09
N ASN A 412 -14.48 -19.07 9.37
CA ASN A 412 -15.23 -17.91 9.86
C ASN A 412 -14.34 -17.13 10.82
N LEU A 413 -13.71 -16.07 10.35
CA LEU A 413 -12.63 -15.40 11.08
C LEU A 413 -13.16 -14.23 11.89
N LEU A 414 -12.82 -14.19 13.17
CA LEU A 414 -12.87 -13.00 14.00
C LEU A 414 -11.46 -12.37 14.03
N ASP A 415 -11.34 -11.13 13.56
CA ASP A 415 -10.05 -10.44 13.40
C ASP A 415 -10.01 -9.14 14.22
N LEU A 416 -9.13 -9.09 15.23
CA LEU A 416 -8.91 -7.92 16.07
C LEU A 416 -7.57 -7.27 15.71
N ASN A 417 -7.61 -6.00 15.30
CA ASN A 417 -6.42 -5.21 14.99
C ASN A 417 -6.32 -4.01 15.92
N VAL A 418 -5.12 -3.78 16.47
CA VAL A 418 -4.81 -2.62 17.31
C VAL A 418 -3.48 -2.00 16.89
N VAL A 419 -3.47 -0.69 16.69
CA VAL A 419 -2.27 0.11 16.40
C VAL A 419 -2.22 1.29 17.35
N TRP A 420 -1.13 1.43 18.08
CA TRP A 420 -0.85 2.57 18.94
C TRP A 420 0.40 3.29 18.44
N ASP A 421 0.23 4.55 18.03
CA ASP A 421 1.31 5.44 17.64
C ASP A 421 1.57 6.45 18.77
N ALA A 422 2.84 6.54 19.17
CA ALA A 422 3.33 7.45 20.20
C ALA A 422 4.47 8.32 19.67
N ASP A 423 4.35 9.63 19.82
CA ASP A 423 5.40 10.62 19.64
C ASP A 423 6.19 10.73 20.96
N LEU A 424 7.41 10.18 20.95
CA LEU A 424 8.33 10.10 22.08
C LEU A 424 9.24 11.36 22.16
N PRO A 425 9.97 11.57 23.27
CA PRO A 425 10.99 12.61 23.35
C PRO A 425 12.06 12.48 22.25
N GLU A 426 12.80 13.56 21.99
CA GLU A 426 13.90 13.61 21.01
C GLU A 426 13.47 13.27 19.56
N ASP A 427 12.23 13.63 19.20
CA ASP A 427 11.63 13.40 17.88
C ASP A 427 11.50 11.92 17.47
N PHE A 428 11.59 10.99 18.43
CA PHE A 428 11.33 9.57 18.18
C PHE A 428 9.83 9.30 18.03
N LYS A 429 9.53 8.29 17.21
CA LYS A 429 8.18 7.77 17.01
C LYS A 429 8.18 6.28 17.26
N LEU A 430 7.21 5.81 18.04
CA LEU A 430 6.97 4.40 18.31
C LEU A 430 5.59 4.01 17.75
N ARG A 431 5.55 2.91 17.00
CA ARG A 431 4.31 2.20 16.66
C ARG A 431 4.33 0.84 17.33
N SER A 432 3.28 0.55 18.08
CA SER A 432 3.00 -0.78 18.61
C SER A 432 1.78 -1.33 17.89
N GLN A 433 1.92 -2.50 17.28
CA GLN A 433 0.85 -3.17 16.54
C GLN A 433 0.60 -4.55 17.13
N GLY A 434 -0.67 -4.86 17.37
CA GLY A 434 -1.14 -6.18 17.77
C GLY A 434 -2.25 -6.63 16.84
N ASN A 435 -2.23 -7.91 16.47
CA ASN A 435 -3.31 -8.52 15.72
C ASN A 435 -3.56 -9.93 16.24
N TYR A 436 -4.83 -10.28 16.41
CA TYR A 436 -5.30 -11.58 16.85
C TYR A 436 -6.46 -12.02 15.96
N ILE A 437 -6.38 -13.24 15.44
CA ILE A 437 -7.36 -13.83 14.55
C ILE A 437 -7.76 -15.17 15.15
N HIS A 438 -9.06 -15.45 15.15
CA HIS A 438 -9.61 -16.73 15.58
C HIS A 438 -10.61 -17.26 14.56
N ASN A 439 -10.43 -18.50 14.13
CA ASN A 439 -11.37 -19.20 13.25
C ASN A 439 -12.49 -19.85 14.07
N LEU A 440 -13.67 -19.26 14.02
CA LEU A 440 -14.89 -19.72 14.71
C LEU A 440 -15.49 -20.99 14.10
N ALA A 441 -15.08 -21.37 12.88
CA ALA A 441 -15.56 -22.57 12.19
C ALA A 441 -14.61 -23.77 12.33
N TYR A 442 -13.51 -23.62 13.07
CA TYR A 442 -12.59 -24.73 13.32
C TYR A 442 -13.23 -25.76 14.26
N ASP A 443 -13.44 -26.97 13.74
CA ASP A 443 -13.89 -28.13 14.51
C ASP A 443 -13.28 -29.42 13.90
N GLU A 444 -12.45 -30.11 14.68
CA GLU A 444 -11.77 -31.33 14.22
C GLU A 444 -12.73 -32.47 13.90
N GLY A 445 -13.87 -32.55 14.59
CA GLY A 445 -14.91 -33.55 14.33
C GLY A 445 -15.55 -33.33 12.96
N ASP A 446 -15.90 -32.09 12.64
CA ASP A 446 -16.44 -31.72 11.33
C ASP A 446 -15.41 -31.90 10.22
N MET A 447 -14.13 -31.57 10.47
CA MET A 447 -13.03 -31.85 9.54
C MET A 447 -12.90 -33.35 9.23
N ARG A 448 -12.93 -34.22 10.24
CA ARG A 448 -12.87 -35.69 10.06
C ARG A 448 -14.11 -36.22 9.35
N LYS A 449 -15.29 -35.71 9.68
CA LYS A 449 -16.55 -36.11 9.06
C LYS A 449 -16.56 -35.74 7.57
N ARG A 450 -16.16 -34.52 7.22
CA ARG A 450 -16.09 -34.04 5.84
C ARG A 450 -15.08 -34.80 5.00
N SER A 451 -13.92 -35.08 5.57
CA SER A 451 -12.84 -35.80 4.89
C SER A 451 -13.05 -37.32 4.84
N ALA A 452 -14.08 -37.86 5.50
CA ALA A 452 -14.21 -39.30 5.76
C ALA A 452 -12.93 -39.92 6.35
N GLY A 453 -12.22 -39.15 7.19
CA GLY A 453 -10.94 -39.55 7.80
C GLY A 453 -9.72 -39.54 6.87
N GLN A 454 -9.82 -39.02 5.64
CA GLN A 454 -8.74 -39.02 4.64
C GLN A 454 -7.82 -37.78 4.72
N ILE A 455 -7.60 -37.22 5.91
CA ILE A 455 -6.66 -36.11 6.12
C ILE A 455 -5.23 -36.62 5.94
N VAL A 456 -4.37 -35.82 5.32
CA VAL A 456 -3.02 -36.27 4.87
C VAL A 456 -1.85 -35.47 5.44
N ASN A 457 -2.12 -34.40 6.20
CA ASN A 457 -1.09 -33.62 6.87
C ASN A 457 -1.58 -33.17 8.25
N ASN A 458 -0.66 -32.60 9.03
CA ASN A 458 -0.93 -32.15 10.40
C ASN A 458 -1.51 -33.28 11.25
N LEU A 459 -0.86 -34.45 11.21
CA LEU A 459 -1.23 -35.63 11.98
C LEU A 459 -0.12 -35.97 12.96
N ASP A 460 -0.49 -36.34 14.18
CA ASP A 460 0.43 -36.86 15.19
C ASP A 460 0.83 -38.33 14.89
N SER A 461 1.62 -38.93 15.78
CA SER A 461 2.04 -40.33 15.66
C SER A 461 0.90 -41.36 15.71
N ASN A 462 -0.27 -40.97 16.23
CA ASN A 462 -1.46 -41.81 16.34
C ASN A 462 -2.42 -41.62 15.15
N GLY A 463 -2.12 -40.69 14.24
CA GLY A 463 -3.03 -40.31 13.15
C GLY A 463 -4.12 -39.33 13.58
N ASP A 464 -3.95 -38.68 14.73
CA ASP A 464 -4.84 -37.64 15.20
C ASP A 464 -4.45 -36.27 14.65
N ILE A 465 -5.44 -35.44 14.34
CA ILE A 465 -5.23 -34.09 13.79
C ILE A 465 -4.50 -33.23 14.83
N GLU A 466 -3.40 -32.62 14.43
CA GLU A 466 -2.62 -31.66 15.19
C GLU A 466 -2.71 -30.29 14.51
N SER A 467 -3.77 -29.53 14.82
CA SER A 467 -4.05 -28.22 14.23
C SER A 467 -4.57 -27.21 15.26
N GLY A 468 -5.03 -26.04 14.81
CA GLY A 468 -5.67 -25.05 15.66
C GLY A 468 -6.18 -23.81 14.93
N ALA A 469 -7.00 -23.05 15.64
CA ALA A 469 -7.82 -21.97 15.11
C ALA A 469 -7.24 -20.55 15.30
N ASN A 470 -6.07 -20.39 15.91
CA ASN A 470 -5.58 -19.08 16.36
C ASN A 470 -4.37 -18.60 15.58
N ALA A 471 -4.36 -17.31 15.25
CA ALA A 471 -3.19 -16.61 14.77
C ALA A 471 -3.03 -15.29 15.53
N TRP A 472 -1.79 -14.91 15.84
CA TRP A 472 -1.51 -13.63 16.47
C TRP A 472 -0.13 -13.09 16.10
N MET A 473 -0.01 -11.77 16.14
CA MET A 473 1.26 -11.09 16.04
C MET A 473 1.35 -9.89 16.97
N VAL A 474 2.59 -9.57 17.31
CA VAL A 474 2.97 -8.30 17.93
C VAL A 474 4.16 -7.74 17.17
N GLN A 475 4.13 -6.45 16.86
CA GLN A 475 5.22 -5.73 16.22
C GLN A 475 5.44 -4.38 16.89
N PHE A 476 6.71 -4.02 17.07
CA PHE A 476 7.14 -2.69 17.47
C PHE A 476 7.95 -2.05 16.34
N THR A 477 7.78 -0.76 16.13
CA THR A 477 8.55 0.02 15.15
C THR A 477 8.97 1.33 15.79
N LEU A 478 10.28 1.57 15.87
CA LEU A 478 10.88 2.73 16.52
C LEU A 478 11.79 3.46 15.54
N GLY A 479 11.69 4.79 15.45
CA GLY A 479 12.60 5.57 14.64
C GLY A 479 12.31 7.05 14.60
N SER A 480 13.05 7.79 13.78
CA SER A 480 12.80 9.22 13.53
C SER A 480 11.53 9.45 12.72
N ALA A 481 11.11 8.46 11.92
CA ALA A 481 9.87 8.50 11.15
C ALA A 481 9.26 7.11 11.00
N LEU A 482 7.93 7.00 11.16
CA LEU A 482 7.20 5.76 10.85
C LEU A 482 7.07 5.54 9.34
N ASP A 483 6.96 6.63 8.56
CA ASP A 483 6.95 6.62 7.10
C ASP A 483 8.22 7.28 6.55
N LEU A 484 9.04 6.54 5.80
CA LEU A 484 10.26 7.08 5.19
C LEU A 484 9.89 7.95 3.98
N LYS A 485 10.00 9.28 4.13
CA LYS A 485 9.63 10.25 3.09
C LYS A 485 10.82 11.01 2.54
N LYS A 486 11.84 11.25 3.37
CA LYS A 486 13.04 12.02 3.02
C LYS A 486 14.31 11.27 3.40
N GLN A 487 15.42 11.79 2.89
CA GLN A 487 16.75 11.31 3.26
C GLN A 487 16.99 11.45 4.76
N GLY A 488 17.60 10.42 5.36
CA GLY A 488 17.92 10.39 6.78
C GLY A 488 16.76 9.98 7.70
N ASP A 489 15.53 9.86 7.18
CA ASP A 489 14.46 9.18 7.92
C ASP A 489 14.87 7.72 8.16
N TRP A 490 14.65 7.21 9.36
CA TRP A 490 14.95 5.83 9.67
C TRP A 490 13.94 5.26 10.65
N ASN A 491 13.77 3.93 10.61
CA ASN A 491 13.15 3.17 11.67
C ASN A 491 13.69 1.75 11.72
N MET A 492 13.54 1.12 12.88
CA MET A 492 13.78 -0.29 13.11
C MET A 492 12.47 -0.93 13.54
N PHE A 493 12.26 -2.18 13.16
CA PHE A 493 11.08 -2.94 13.56
C PHE A 493 11.48 -4.34 14.00
N ALA A 494 10.74 -4.85 14.98
CA ALA A 494 10.86 -6.23 15.44
C ALA A 494 9.48 -6.74 15.83
N GLY A 495 9.24 -8.03 15.64
CA GLY A 495 7.98 -8.63 15.99
C GLY A 495 8.05 -10.15 16.02
N TYR A 496 6.92 -10.74 16.40
CA TYR A 496 6.70 -12.17 16.44
C TYR A 496 5.34 -12.46 15.83
N LYS A 497 5.24 -13.55 15.06
CA LYS A 497 3.96 -14.09 14.56
C LYS A 497 3.85 -15.55 14.97
N TYR A 498 2.62 -15.98 15.21
CA TYR A 498 2.25 -17.37 15.45
C TYR A 498 0.94 -17.63 14.74
N ILE A 499 0.93 -18.58 13.81
CA ILE A 499 -0.20 -18.87 12.92
C ILE A 499 -0.41 -20.38 12.94
N GLN A 500 -1.46 -20.85 13.61
CA GLN A 500 -1.83 -22.27 13.59
C GLN A 500 -2.34 -22.70 12.20
N PRO A 501 -2.30 -24.00 11.86
CA PRO A 501 -2.60 -24.46 10.52
C PRO A 501 -3.95 -23.99 10.00
N ASP A 502 -5.03 -24.09 10.77
CA ASP A 502 -6.40 -23.78 10.32
C ASP A 502 -6.97 -22.50 10.96
N ALA A 503 -6.09 -21.57 11.33
CA ALA A 503 -6.47 -20.26 11.87
C ALA A 503 -7.04 -19.30 10.82
N LEU A 504 -6.62 -19.46 9.56
CA LEU A 504 -7.00 -18.64 8.41
C LEU A 504 -6.65 -19.38 7.11
N PRO A 505 -7.27 -19.04 5.97
CA PRO A 505 -6.95 -19.68 4.69
C PRO A 505 -5.55 -19.28 4.20
N ASP A 506 -4.71 -20.25 3.88
CA ASP A 506 -3.30 -20.07 3.49
C ASP A 506 -3.10 -19.30 2.19
N GLY A 507 -4.08 -19.33 1.29
CA GLY A 507 -4.02 -18.71 -0.03
C GLY A 507 -3.93 -17.18 -0.01
N PHE A 508 -4.18 -16.51 1.11
CA PHE A 508 -4.28 -15.05 1.17
C PHE A 508 -3.15 -14.36 1.94
N ASN A 509 -2.35 -15.13 2.68
CA ASN A 509 -1.24 -14.68 3.51
C ASN A 509 -0.10 -14.01 2.73
N ASP A 510 0.69 -13.19 3.42
CA ASP A 510 2.00 -12.76 2.92
C ASP A 510 2.87 -13.96 2.46
N SER A 511 3.59 -13.77 1.37
CA SER A 511 4.41 -14.81 0.74
C SER A 511 5.86 -14.87 1.25
N SER A 512 6.21 -14.05 2.24
CA SER A 512 7.60 -13.91 2.72
C SER A 512 7.82 -14.55 4.09
N PHE A 513 6.93 -14.31 5.07
CA PHE A 513 7.03 -14.95 6.38
C PHE A 513 6.86 -16.47 6.25
N HIS A 514 7.85 -17.26 6.66
CA HIS A 514 7.88 -18.72 6.48
C HIS A 514 7.69 -19.18 5.00
N LEU A 515 8.02 -18.31 4.03
CA LEU A 515 7.70 -18.48 2.60
C LEU A 515 6.20 -18.67 2.32
N GLY A 516 5.36 -18.06 3.14
CA GLY A 516 3.92 -17.98 2.99
C GLY A 516 3.13 -19.18 3.49
N GLY A 517 1.82 -18.97 3.59
CA GLY A 517 0.86 -19.91 4.15
C GLY A 517 0.72 -19.83 5.68
N THR A 518 0.22 -20.91 6.28
CA THR A 518 -0.01 -21.06 7.72
C THR A 518 0.91 -22.12 8.35
N ASN A 519 0.61 -22.57 9.57
CA ASN A 519 1.44 -23.49 10.34
C ASN A 519 2.85 -22.95 10.56
N ALA A 520 2.96 -21.69 10.98
CA ALA A 520 4.24 -21.00 11.10
C ALA A 520 4.29 -20.11 12.34
N LYS A 521 5.43 -20.11 13.02
CA LYS A 521 5.73 -19.18 14.10
C LYS A 521 7.18 -18.72 14.04
N GLY A 522 7.45 -17.54 14.58
CA GLY A 522 8.81 -17.01 14.53
C GLY A 522 8.90 -15.52 14.69
N TYR A 523 10.14 -15.05 14.78
CA TYR A 523 10.46 -13.63 14.93
C TYR A 523 10.92 -13.04 13.59
N PHE A 524 10.71 -11.74 13.47
CA PHE A 524 11.25 -10.95 12.38
C PHE A 524 11.83 -9.66 12.92
N ILE A 525 12.93 -9.22 12.34
CA ILE A 525 13.61 -7.98 12.69
C ILE A 525 14.12 -7.31 11.43
N GLY A 526 14.11 -5.98 11.43
CA GLY A 526 14.62 -5.24 10.30
C GLY A 526 14.73 -3.76 10.56
N GLY A 527 15.17 -3.06 9.53
CA GLY A 527 15.31 -1.61 9.56
C GLY A 527 15.14 -1.02 8.18
N ASN A 528 14.73 0.24 8.18
CA ASN A 528 14.55 1.05 6.99
C ASN A 528 15.37 2.33 7.12
N TYR A 529 15.94 2.77 6.00
CA TYR A 529 16.71 4.02 5.92
C TYR A 529 16.39 4.79 4.63
N GLY A 530 15.98 6.04 4.76
CA GLY A 530 15.70 6.96 3.67
C GLY A 530 16.99 7.40 2.97
N LEU A 531 17.15 6.98 1.72
CA LEU A 531 18.31 7.32 0.88
C LEU A 531 18.11 8.65 0.15
N ALA A 532 16.89 8.90 -0.32
CA ALA A 532 16.49 10.13 -0.98
C ALA A 532 14.98 10.36 -0.80
N LYS A 533 14.42 11.42 -1.39
CA LYS A 533 12.97 11.63 -1.41
C LYS A 533 12.29 10.43 -2.06
N ASN A 534 11.40 9.76 -1.30
CA ASN A 534 10.70 8.55 -1.71
C ASN A 534 11.57 7.37 -2.15
N VAL A 535 12.86 7.33 -1.78
CA VAL A 535 13.76 6.20 -2.01
C VAL A 535 14.31 5.74 -0.67
N TYR A 536 14.13 4.48 -0.33
CA TYR A 536 14.58 3.93 0.94
C TYR A 536 15.12 2.51 0.79
N ALA A 537 16.11 2.18 1.62
CA ALA A 537 16.63 0.82 1.76
C ALA A 537 15.91 0.11 2.90
N THR A 538 15.71 -1.20 2.76
CA THR A 538 15.15 -2.07 3.80
C THR A 538 16.04 -3.29 3.96
N GLY A 539 16.39 -3.62 5.19
CA GLY A 539 16.96 -4.91 5.56
C GLY A 539 16.01 -5.65 6.50
N ARG A 540 15.75 -6.93 6.24
CA ARG A 540 14.86 -7.76 7.06
C ARG A 540 15.42 -9.16 7.19
N TRP A 541 15.41 -9.68 8.41
CA TRP A 541 15.65 -11.07 8.76
C TRP A 541 14.38 -11.66 9.37
N MET A 542 14.02 -12.86 8.94
CA MET A 542 12.91 -13.64 9.48
C MET A 542 13.45 -15.01 9.84
N SER A 543 13.15 -15.49 11.05
CA SER A 543 13.50 -16.84 11.50
C SER A 543 12.24 -17.51 11.98
N THR A 544 11.89 -18.61 11.33
CA THR A 544 10.56 -19.21 11.43
C THR A 544 10.63 -20.72 11.45
N GLU A 545 9.72 -21.34 12.20
CA GLU A 545 9.56 -22.79 12.30
C GLU A 545 8.08 -23.16 12.17
N ALA A 546 7.81 -24.40 11.78
CA ALA A 546 6.45 -24.94 11.79
C ALA A 546 5.89 -25.01 13.22
N VAL A 547 4.56 -24.86 13.37
CA VAL A 547 3.91 -24.99 14.68
C VAL A 547 3.73 -26.46 15.04
N TYR A 548 3.26 -27.26 14.08
CA TYR A 548 2.90 -28.67 14.21
C TYR A 548 3.47 -29.51 13.06
N GLY A 549 3.48 -30.82 13.26
CA GLY A 549 3.90 -31.78 12.25
C GLY A 549 5.41 -31.87 12.04
N ALA A 550 5.81 -32.22 10.82
CA ALA A 550 7.20 -32.49 10.49
C ALA A 550 8.11 -31.25 10.66
N PRO A 551 9.35 -31.39 11.17
CA PRO A 551 10.26 -30.27 11.37
C PRO A 551 10.45 -29.46 10.08
N PHE A 552 10.25 -28.16 10.16
CA PHE A 552 10.46 -27.25 9.06
C PHE A 552 10.80 -25.84 9.55
N ASP A 553 12.09 -25.55 9.52
CA ASP A 553 12.70 -24.31 9.96
C ASP A 553 13.32 -23.60 8.77
N ILE A 554 13.07 -22.30 8.68
CA ILE A 554 13.63 -21.46 7.63
C ILE A 554 13.95 -20.06 8.12
N ASP A 555 15.16 -19.63 7.77
CA ASP A 555 15.61 -18.27 7.89
C ASP A 555 15.61 -17.56 6.52
N VAL A 556 15.09 -16.34 6.48
CA VAL A 556 14.98 -15.54 5.26
C VAL A 556 15.59 -14.17 5.47
N LEU A 557 16.61 -13.86 4.67
CA LEU A 557 17.21 -12.54 4.56
C LEU A 557 16.67 -11.82 3.32
N GLN A 558 16.15 -10.61 3.50
CA GLN A 558 15.74 -9.72 2.42
C GLN A 558 16.47 -8.38 2.53
N LEU A 559 17.14 -8.00 1.44
CA LEU A 559 17.74 -6.68 1.26
C LEU A 559 17.06 -6.00 0.09
N GLU A 560 16.54 -4.80 0.30
CA GLU A 560 15.71 -4.11 -0.69
C GLU A 560 16.09 -2.65 -0.88
N ILE A 561 15.88 -2.16 -2.10
CA ILE A 561 15.76 -0.74 -2.42
C ILE A 561 14.36 -0.52 -2.95
N ASN A 562 13.63 0.39 -2.32
CA ASN A 562 12.24 0.69 -2.59
C ASN A 562 12.09 2.13 -3.06
N THR A 563 11.20 2.34 -4.02
CA THR A 563 10.85 3.65 -4.57
C THR A 563 9.35 3.78 -4.72
N ARG A 564 8.82 5.00 -4.59
CA ARG A 564 7.43 5.34 -4.93
C ARG A 564 7.38 6.71 -5.60
N PHE A 565 6.46 6.91 -6.53
CA PHE A 565 6.29 8.20 -7.21
C PHE A 565 4.83 8.49 -7.55
#